data_AF-Q2W867-F1
#
_entry.id   AF-Q2W867-F1
#
_cell.length_a   1.000
_cell.length_b   1.000
_cell.length_c   1.000
_cell.angle_alpha   90.00
_cell.angle_beta   90.00
_cell.angle_gamma   90.00
#
_symmetry.space_group_name_H-M   'P 1'
#
loop_
_entity.id
_entity.type
_entity.pdbx_description
1 polymer ?
#
loop_
_entity_poly.entity_id
_entity_poly.type
_entity_poly.pdbx_seq_one_letter_code
_entity_poly.pdbx_strand_id
1 'polypeptide(L)'
;MSDDQLKTLHEHYKDTFALQREREKERDLLFLIVIAVLGVLFLEVGHPVELREALAEPSSTGLKLKVVALPWHAIVSATWAMFLALLLRYSQACVQVERQYPYLHDLEKRLGMLYGDDGTTDMKFTAFSREGDAYTNDYPMVGEWVWLLYVVVFPALAITAIFTLLNIEAGQQDLPIGHFLFDRTVAGTAVATIILYRFVPPIRKAGRKLLACSRPVSRSAEE
;
A
#
# COMPACT_ATOMS: atom_id res chain seq x y z
N MET A 1 -29.28 16.56 -25.69
CA MET A 1 -28.25 17.04 -24.73
C MET A 1 -27.05 17.54 -25.53
N SER A 2 -26.31 18.54 -25.05
CA SER A 2 -25.27 19.20 -25.87
C SER A 2 -23.97 18.39 -25.90
N ASP A 3 -23.34 18.33 -27.07
CA ASP A 3 -21.99 17.76 -27.28
C ASP A 3 -20.96 18.29 -26.27
N ASP A 4 -21.16 19.51 -25.78
CA ASP A 4 -20.35 20.14 -24.75
C ASP A 4 -20.33 19.35 -23.44
N GLN A 5 -21.47 18.80 -22.99
CA GLN A 5 -21.53 18.02 -21.74
C GLN A 5 -20.74 16.71 -21.85
N LEU A 6 -20.85 16.03 -23.01
CA LEU A 6 -20.09 14.82 -23.28
C LEU A 6 -18.59 15.12 -23.34
N LYS A 7 -18.21 16.21 -24.02
CA LYS A 7 -16.82 16.64 -24.11
C LYS A 7 -16.22 16.97 -22.75
N THR A 8 -16.91 17.76 -21.92
CA THR A 8 -16.46 18.08 -20.56
C THR A 8 -16.30 16.84 -19.70
N LEU A 9 -17.24 15.90 -19.75
CA LEU A 9 -17.13 14.67 -18.98
C LEU A 9 -15.97 13.78 -19.45
N HIS A 10 -15.74 13.72 -20.77
CA HIS A 10 -14.63 12.98 -21.35
C HIS A 10 -13.27 13.58 -20.96
N GLU A 11 -13.13 14.90 -21.00
CA GLU A 11 -11.92 15.61 -20.55
C GLU A 11 -11.67 15.34 -19.06
N HIS A 12 -12.69 15.45 -18.22
CA HIS A 12 -12.59 15.14 -16.78
C HIS A 12 -12.19 13.69 -16.50
N TYR A 13 -12.75 12.73 -17.24
CA TYR A 13 -12.37 11.32 -17.16
C TYR A 13 -10.90 11.10 -17.53
N LYS A 14 -10.45 11.69 -18.64
CA LYS A 14 -9.05 11.59 -19.10
C LYS A 14 -8.07 12.13 -18.05
N ASP A 15 -8.37 13.28 -17.46
CA ASP A 15 -7.53 13.90 -16.44
C ASP A 15 -7.52 13.08 -15.15
N THR A 16 -8.70 12.62 -14.71
CA THR A 16 -8.82 11.74 -13.53
C THR A 16 -8.01 10.45 -13.71
N PHE A 17 -8.10 9.82 -14.88
CA PHE A 17 -7.34 8.62 -15.20
C PHE A 17 -5.83 8.87 -15.21
N ALA A 18 -5.37 10.00 -15.78
CA ALA A 18 -3.96 10.36 -15.79
C ALA A 18 -3.41 10.52 -14.35
N LEU A 19 -4.14 11.25 -13.49
CA LEU A 19 -3.79 11.41 -12.08
C LEU A 19 -3.73 10.07 -11.35
N GLN A 20 -4.71 9.18 -11.59
CA GLN A 20 -4.73 7.87 -10.96
C GLN A 20 -3.52 7.02 -11.34
N ARG A 21 -3.13 7.01 -12.62
CA ARG A 21 -1.94 6.30 -13.09
C ARG A 21 -0.64 6.83 -12.49
N GLU A 22 -0.55 8.13 -12.22
CA GLU A 22 0.60 8.71 -11.52
C GLU A 22 0.66 8.23 -10.06
N ARG A 23 -0.48 8.17 -9.37
CA ARG A 23 -0.58 7.65 -8.00
C ARG A 23 -0.23 6.16 -7.90
N GLU A 24 -0.60 5.37 -8.89
CA GLU A 24 -0.23 3.96 -8.97
C GLU A 24 1.30 3.78 -9.08
N LYS A 25 1.96 4.58 -9.92
CA LYS A 25 3.43 4.57 -10.02
C LYS A 25 4.10 4.99 -8.72
N GLU A 26 3.57 6.02 -8.06
CA GLU A 26 4.06 6.48 -6.76
C GLU A 26 3.95 5.36 -5.70
N ARG A 27 2.81 4.67 -5.65
CA ARG A 27 2.58 3.52 -4.78
C ARG A 27 3.59 2.40 -5.03
N ASP A 28 3.82 2.05 -6.29
CA ASP A 28 4.71 0.95 -6.67
C ASP A 28 6.18 1.28 -6.35
N LEU A 29 6.59 2.53 -6.56
CA LEU A 29 7.91 3.00 -6.15
C LEU A 29 8.07 2.94 -4.62
N LEU A 30 7.08 3.46 -3.87
CA LEU A 30 7.08 3.42 -2.41
C LEU A 30 7.15 1.99 -1.88
N PHE A 31 6.45 1.04 -2.51
CA PHE A 31 6.52 -0.38 -2.15
C PHE A 31 7.95 -0.92 -2.25
N LEU A 32 8.64 -0.66 -3.36
CA LEU A 32 10.03 -1.10 -3.55
C LEU A 32 10.98 -0.45 -2.54
N ILE A 33 10.79 0.84 -2.23
CA ILE A 33 11.58 1.54 -1.23
C ILE A 33 11.35 0.95 0.17
N VAL A 34 10.10 0.64 0.54
CA VAL A 34 9.79 0.02 1.84
C VAL A 34 10.48 -1.34 1.98
N ILE A 35 10.47 -2.16 0.91
CA ILE A 35 11.20 -3.44 0.90
C ILE A 35 12.70 -3.22 1.06
N ALA A 36 13.28 -2.28 0.32
CA ALA A 36 14.70 -1.99 0.39
C ALA A 36 15.12 -1.56 1.80
N VAL A 37 14.36 -0.65 2.43
CA VAL A 37 14.65 -0.18 3.79
C VAL A 37 14.46 -1.30 4.83
N LEU A 38 13.45 -2.15 4.68
CA LEU A 38 13.30 -3.33 5.54
C LEU A 38 14.47 -4.31 5.38
N GLY A 39 14.99 -4.47 4.16
CA GLY A 39 16.21 -5.24 3.89
C GLY A 39 17.45 -4.63 4.55
N VAL A 40 17.58 -3.30 4.51
CA VAL A 40 18.65 -2.58 5.24
C VAL A 40 18.54 -2.82 6.75
N LEU A 41 17.34 -2.70 7.34
CA LEU A 41 17.12 -3.04 8.75
C LEU A 41 17.52 -4.48 9.08
N PHE A 42 17.23 -5.41 8.18
CA PHE A 42 17.62 -6.80 8.35
C PHE A 42 19.14 -6.99 8.44
N LEU A 43 19.90 -6.29 7.59
CA LEU A 43 21.36 -6.30 7.65
C LEU A 43 21.88 -5.58 8.90
N GLU A 44 21.32 -4.42 9.22
CA GLU A 44 21.78 -3.59 10.36
C GLU A 44 21.60 -4.27 11.72
N VAL A 45 20.49 -4.99 11.90
CA VAL A 45 20.16 -5.69 13.15
C VAL A 45 20.68 -7.13 13.16
N GLY A 46 20.59 -7.83 12.02
CA GLY A 46 20.97 -9.24 11.90
C GLY A 46 22.47 -9.48 11.77
N HIS A 47 23.18 -8.57 11.09
CA HIS A 47 24.62 -8.68 10.80
C HIS A 47 25.37 -7.38 11.11
N PRO A 48 25.29 -6.87 12.36
CA PRO A 48 25.85 -5.57 12.70
C PRO A 48 27.38 -5.50 12.60
N VAL A 49 28.09 -6.62 12.79
CA VAL A 49 29.56 -6.64 12.74
C VAL A 49 30.04 -6.63 11.30
N GLU A 50 29.52 -7.54 10.49
CA GLU A 50 29.87 -7.70 9.08
C GLU A 50 29.52 -6.45 8.29
N LEU A 51 28.39 -5.80 8.59
CA LEU A 51 28.01 -4.55 7.94
C LEU A 51 28.94 -3.40 8.34
N ARG A 52 29.36 -3.32 9.61
CA ARG A 52 30.32 -2.29 10.06
C ARG A 52 31.69 -2.48 9.44
N GLU A 53 32.16 -3.72 9.33
CA GLU A 53 33.43 -4.04 8.67
C GLU A 53 33.39 -3.66 7.19
N ALA A 54 32.32 -4.04 6.47
CA ALA A 54 32.13 -3.68 5.06
C ALA A 54 32.08 -2.16 4.84
N LEU A 55 31.53 -1.39 5.79
CA LEU A 55 31.49 0.07 5.74
C LEU A 55 32.81 0.74 6.20
N ALA A 56 33.61 0.05 7.00
CA ALA A 56 34.90 0.53 7.50
C ALA A 56 36.05 0.25 6.52
N GLU A 57 35.89 -0.69 5.60
CA GLU A 57 36.86 -0.92 4.53
C GLU A 57 37.03 0.36 3.70
N PRO A 58 38.27 0.87 3.56
CA PRO A 58 38.53 2.05 2.75
C PRO A 58 38.31 1.67 1.28
N SER A 59 37.08 1.85 0.80
CA SER A 59 36.81 1.81 -0.64
C SER A 59 37.78 2.80 -1.31
N SER A 60 38.41 2.36 -2.40
CA SER A 60 39.31 3.17 -3.24
C SER A 60 38.62 4.41 -3.85
N THR A 61 37.33 4.63 -3.54
CA THR A 61 36.44 5.66 -4.07
C THR A 61 36.40 6.95 -3.24
N GLY A 62 37.36 7.19 -2.35
CA GLY A 62 37.60 8.52 -1.74
C GLY A 62 36.52 8.97 -0.74
N LEU A 63 35.52 8.14 -0.45
CA LEU A 63 34.50 8.43 0.53
C LEU A 63 35.03 8.10 1.94
N LYS A 64 35.90 8.96 2.46
CA LYS A 64 36.31 8.94 3.88
C LYS A 64 35.15 9.42 4.76
N LEU A 65 34.05 8.68 4.79
CA LEU A 65 33.01 8.90 5.79
C LEU A 65 33.59 8.50 7.15
N LYS A 66 33.74 9.47 8.06
CA LYS A 66 33.99 9.22 9.48
C LYS A 66 32.71 8.65 10.14
N VAL A 67 32.17 7.54 9.63
CA VAL A 67 31.02 6.83 10.23
C VAL A 67 31.34 6.36 11.66
N VAL A 68 32.63 6.19 11.96
CA VAL A 68 33.19 5.73 13.25
C VAL A 68 32.77 6.59 14.46
N ALA A 69 32.30 7.83 14.27
CA ALA A 69 31.89 8.69 15.39
C ALA A 69 30.41 8.60 15.78
N LEU A 70 29.55 7.98 14.97
CA LEU A 70 28.11 7.85 15.27
C LEU A 70 27.84 6.55 16.05
N PRO A 71 27.07 6.59 17.16
CA PRO A 71 26.67 5.38 17.84
C PRO A 71 25.76 4.57 16.92
N TRP A 72 26.14 3.31 16.66
CA TRP A 72 25.42 2.42 15.73
C TRP A 72 23.92 2.33 16.03
N HIS A 73 23.56 2.28 17.31
CA HIS A 73 22.18 2.24 17.76
C HIS A 73 21.36 3.45 17.27
N ALA A 74 21.97 4.63 17.13
CA ALA A 74 21.28 5.79 16.57
C ALA A 74 21.03 5.64 15.05
N ILE A 75 21.90 4.96 14.32
CA ILE A 75 21.69 4.65 12.90
C ILE A 75 20.52 3.68 12.77
N VAL A 76 20.55 2.58 13.53
CA VAL A 76 19.46 1.59 13.54
C VAL A 76 18.11 2.24 13.89
N SER A 77 18.07 3.07 14.94
CA SER A 77 16.83 3.77 15.30
C SER A 77 16.37 4.77 14.24
N ALA A 78 17.30 5.45 13.56
CA ALA A 78 16.96 6.33 12.44
C ALA A 78 16.39 5.53 11.26
N THR A 79 16.95 4.36 10.96
CA THR A 79 16.43 3.46 9.93
C THR A 79 15.03 2.93 10.30
N TRP A 80 14.78 2.58 11.56
CA TRP A 80 13.44 2.23 12.05
C TRP A 80 12.43 3.35 11.84
N ALA A 81 12.79 4.57 12.20
CA ALA A 81 11.93 5.74 12.01
C ALA A 81 11.65 6.00 10.51
N MET A 82 12.67 5.87 9.67
CA MET A 82 12.54 6.01 8.22
C MET A 82 11.62 4.93 7.64
N PHE A 83 11.79 3.68 8.07
CA PHE A 83 10.93 2.56 7.69
C PHE A 83 9.46 2.85 8.02
N LEU A 84 9.17 3.28 9.25
CA LEU A 84 7.80 3.62 9.65
C LEU A 84 7.22 4.77 8.80
N ALA A 85 7.99 5.83 8.58
CA ALA A 85 7.54 6.97 7.79
C ALA A 85 7.18 6.57 6.35
N LEU A 86 8.03 5.75 5.71
CA LEU A 86 7.80 5.24 4.36
C LEU A 86 6.63 4.26 4.30
N LEU A 87 6.49 3.37 5.30
CA LEU A 87 5.38 2.44 5.41
C LEU A 87 4.03 3.18 5.55
N LEU A 88 3.99 4.26 6.35
CA LEU A 88 2.83 5.12 6.47
C LEU A 88 2.48 5.78 5.14
N ARG A 89 3.48 6.36 4.44
CA ARG A 89 3.30 6.96 3.11
C ARG A 89 2.79 5.96 2.09
N TYR A 90 3.38 4.76 2.05
CA TYR A 90 2.93 3.66 1.20
C TYR A 90 1.47 3.29 1.49
N SER A 91 1.13 3.09 2.77
CA SER A 91 -0.24 2.74 3.18
C SER A 91 -1.25 3.83 2.79
N GLN A 92 -0.88 5.11 2.91
CA GLN A 92 -1.69 6.23 2.44
C GLN A 92 -1.88 6.23 0.93
N ALA A 93 -0.81 5.98 0.16
CA ALA A 93 -0.88 5.90 -1.30
C ALA A 93 -1.81 4.76 -1.76
N CYS A 94 -1.71 3.59 -1.15
CA CYS A 94 -2.64 2.48 -1.42
C CYS A 94 -4.10 2.86 -1.19
N VAL A 95 -4.41 3.45 -0.03
CA VAL A 95 -5.78 3.88 0.30
C VAL A 95 -6.29 4.94 -0.66
N GLN A 96 -5.43 5.87 -1.11
CA GLN A 96 -5.82 6.89 -2.07
C GLN A 96 -6.19 6.29 -3.42
N VAL A 97 -5.36 5.40 -3.96
CA VAL A 97 -5.61 4.69 -5.22
C VAL A 97 -6.90 3.85 -5.10
N GLU A 98 -7.04 3.06 -4.05
CA GLU A 98 -8.21 2.19 -3.82
C GLU A 98 -9.54 2.98 -3.76
N ARG A 99 -9.51 4.22 -3.23
CA ARG A 99 -10.68 5.09 -3.16
C ARG A 99 -11.09 5.70 -4.50
N GLN A 100 -10.19 5.75 -5.47
CA GLN A 100 -10.47 6.36 -6.79
C GLN A 100 -11.17 5.39 -7.75
N TYR A 101 -10.95 4.08 -7.64
CA TYR A 101 -11.59 3.10 -8.54
C TYR A 101 -13.13 3.18 -8.59
N PRO A 102 -13.88 3.28 -7.47
CA PRO A 102 -15.33 3.42 -7.55
C PRO A 102 -15.79 4.68 -8.28
N TYR A 103 -15.05 5.78 -8.09
CA TYR A 103 -15.34 7.04 -8.76
C TYR A 103 -15.07 6.96 -10.26
N LEU A 104 -13.94 6.34 -10.66
CA LEU A 104 -13.62 6.12 -12.05
C LEU A 104 -14.70 5.25 -12.72
N HIS A 105 -15.12 4.17 -12.07
CA HIS A 105 -16.19 3.30 -12.56
C HIS A 105 -17.54 4.02 -12.71
N ASP A 106 -17.87 4.95 -11.80
CA ASP A 106 -19.05 5.80 -11.94
C ASP A 106 -18.95 6.79 -13.12
N LEU A 107 -17.75 7.30 -13.41
CA LEU A 107 -17.50 8.13 -14.61
C LEU A 107 -17.65 7.31 -15.89
N GLU A 108 -17.07 6.11 -15.94
CA GLU A 108 -17.18 5.18 -17.08
C GLU A 108 -18.67 4.86 -17.36
N LYS A 109 -19.46 4.58 -16.32
CA LYS A 109 -20.92 4.36 -16.44
C LYS A 109 -21.65 5.57 -17.02
N ARG A 110 -21.39 6.77 -16.49
CA ARG A 110 -22.03 8.01 -16.96
C ARG A 110 -21.66 8.30 -18.41
N LEU A 111 -20.39 8.11 -18.79
CA LEU A 111 -19.95 8.22 -20.18
C LEU A 111 -20.64 7.21 -21.08
N GLY A 112 -20.73 5.95 -20.66
CA GLY A 112 -21.43 4.89 -21.39
C GLY A 112 -22.91 5.21 -21.62
N MET A 113 -23.60 5.76 -20.62
CA MET A 113 -25.00 6.19 -20.74
C MET A 113 -25.15 7.35 -21.73
N LEU A 114 -24.29 8.38 -21.64
CA LEU A 114 -24.34 9.55 -22.52
C LEU A 114 -23.98 9.23 -23.96
N TYR A 115 -23.09 8.27 -24.17
CA TYR A 115 -22.73 7.79 -25.50
C TYR A 115 -23.81 6.86 -26.07
N GLY A 116 -24.66 6.23 -25.25
CA GLY A 116 -25.56 5.13 -25.60
C GLY A 116 -26.98 5.47 -26.08
N ASP A 117 -27.35 6.75 -26.22
CA ASP A 117 -28.74 7.19 -26.46
C ASP A 117 -29.26 6.95 -27.91
N ASP A 118 -28.50 6.27 -28.77
CA ASP A 118 -28.83 6.06 -30.20
C ASP A 118 -29.45 4.67 -30.51
N GLY A 119 -29.91 3.91 -29.51
CA GLY A 119 -30.72 2.69 -29.72
C GLY A 119 -30.00 1.47 -30.34
N THR A 120 -28.66 1.45 -30.41
CA THR A 120 -27.87 0.30 -30.90
C THR A 120 -27.07 -0.33 -29.76
N THR A 121 -27.73 -1.28 -29.10
CA THR A 121 -27.34 -1.94 -27.85
C THR A 121 -26.28 -3.03 -28.10
N ASP A 122 -25.17 -2.93 -27.36
CA ASP A 122 -24.21 -3.99 -26.91
C ASP A 122 -22.74 -3.62 -27.11
N MET A 123 -22.36 -2.89 -28.15
CA MET A 123 -20.95 -2.63 -28.45
C MET A 123 -20.37 -1.38 -27.72
N LYS A 124 -21.21 -0.53 -27.12
CA LYS A 124 -20.79 0.81 -26.64
C LYS A 124 -20.21 0.88 -25.22
N PHE A 125 -20.63 0.00 -24.31
CA PHE A 125 -20.13 0.04 -22.92
C PHE A 125 -18.63 -0.31 -22.85
N THR A 126 -18.15 -1.16 -23.77
CA THR A 126 -16.76 -1.63 -23.81
C THR A 126 -15.76 -0.53 -24.15
N ALA A 127 -16.15 0.52 -24.89
CA ALA A 127 -15.22 1.58 -25.35
C ALA A 127 -14.62 2.39 -24.19
N PHE A 128 -15.36 2.55 -23.09
CA PHE A 128 -14.94 3.28 -21.89
C PHE A 128 -14.69 2.37 -20.68
N SER A 129 -14.66 1.04 -20.85
CA SER A 129 -14.50 0.08 -19.74
C SER A 129 -13.04 -0.32 -19.49
N ARG A 130 -12.09 0.63 -19.46
CA ARG A 130 -10.65 0.30 -19.41
C ARG A 130 -10.21 -0.31 -18.07
N GLU A 131 -10.73 0.21 -16.96
CA GLU A 131 -10.40 -0.25 -15.59
C GLU A 131 -11.58 -1.00 -14.94
N GLY A 132 -12.79 -0.85 -15.48
CA GLY A 132 -13.99 -1.56 -15.02
C GLY A 132 -14.13 -2.98 -15.60
N ASP A 133 -15.15 -3.17 -16.44
CA ASP A 133 -15.58 -4.51 -16.86
C ASP A 133 -14.54 -5.23 -17.73
N ALA A 134 -13.71 -4.52 -18.51
CA ALA A 134 -12.67 -5.17 -19.33
C ALA A 134 -11.44 -5.60 -18.52
N TYR A 135 -11.15 -4.98 -17.38
CA TYR A 135 -10.07 -5.41 -16.49
C TYR A 135 -10.46 -6.65 -15.65
N THR A 136 -11.76 -6.82 -15.40
CA THR A 136 -12.31 -7.94 -14.61
C THR A 136 -12.74 -9.14 -15.48
N ASN A 137 -13.01 -8.94 -16.77
CA ASN A 137 -13.19 -10.03 -17.74
C ASN A 137 -11.85 -10.69 -18.08
N ASP A 138 -11.79 -12.02 -18.02
CA ASP A 138 -10.60 -12.84 -18.32
C ASP A 138 -9.34 -12.48 -17.48
N TYR A 139 -9.53 -12.22 -16.18
CA TYR A 139 -8.41 -11.94 -15.28
C TYR A 139 -7.41 -13.13 -15.29
N PRO A 140 -6.14 -12.92 -15.68
CA PRO A 140 -5.20 -14.02 -15.82
C PRO A 140 -4.87 -14.63 -14.47
N MET A 141 -4.63 -15.94 -14.43
CA MET A 141 -4.25 -16.66 -13.19
C MET A 141 -3.03 -16.07 -12.49
N VAL A 142 -2.09 -15.48 -13.26
CA VAL A 142 -0.94 -14.76 -12.72
C VAL A 142 -1.36 -13.55 -11.89
N GLY A 143 -2.45 -12.87 -12.28
CA GLY A 143 -3.01 -11.75 -11.52
C GLY A 143 -3.52 -12.20 -10.16
N GLU A 144 -4.24 -13.33 -10.07
CA GLU A 144 -4.71 -13.87 -8.79
C GLU A 144 -3.55 -14.28 -7.88
N TRP A 145 -2.51 -14.87 -8.46
CA TRP A 145 -1.28 -15.22 -7.73
C TRP A 145 -0.56 -13.99 -7.18
N VAL A 146 -0.37 -12.97 -8.02
CA VAL A 146 0.20 -11.69 -7.61
C VAL A 146 -0.65 -11.04 -6.53
N TRP A 147 -1.98 -11.03 -6.69
CA TRP A 147 -2.89 -10.54 -5.66
C TRP A 147 -2.62 -11.25 -4.32
N LEU A 148 -2.60 -12.59 -4.27
CA LEU A 148 -2.33 -13.35 -3.05
C LEU A 148 -0.99 -12.94 -2.41
N LEU A 149 0.07 -12.82 -3.22
CA LEU A 149 1.40 -12.44 -2.75
C LEU A 149 1.40 -11.05 -2.10
N TYR A 150 0.81 -10.07 -2.75
CA TYR A 150 0.79 -8.68 -2.25
C TYR A 150 -0.21 -8.48 -1.10
N VAL A 151 -1.31 -9.24 -1.11
CA VAL A 151 -2.41 -9.07 -0.15
C VAL A 151 -2.14 -9.76 1.16
N VAL A 152 -1.61 -10.98 1.10
CA VAL A 152 -1.53 -11.87 2.25
C VAL A 152 -0.08 -12.17 2.61
N VAL A 153 0.70 -12.65 1.64
CA VAL A 153 2.06 -13.14 1.91
C VAL A 153 2.98 -12.01 2.33
N PHE A 154 2.99 -10.90 1.59
CA PHE A 154 3.88 -9.78 1.88
C PHE A 154 3.63 -9.14 3.25
N PRO A 155 2.40 -8.77 3.65
CA PRO A 155 2.14 -8.27 5.00
C PRO A 155 2.53 -9.25 6.09
N ALA A 156 2.27 -10.55 5.91
CA ALA A 156 2.65 -11.58 6.86
C ALA A 156 4.17 -11.71 7.00
N LEU A 157 4.90 -11.69 5.89
CA LEU A 157 6.36 -11.68 5.87
C LEU A 157 6.92 -10.42 6.55
N ALA A 158 6.37 -9.24 6.25
CA ALA A 158 6.81 -7.99 6.86
C ALA A 158 6.61 -8.00 8.39
N ILE A 159 5.45 -8.46 8.87
CA ILE A 159 5.18 -8.60 10.31
C ILE A 159 6.16 -9.61 10.94
N THR A 160 6.35 -10.76 10.30
CA THR A 160 7.29 -11.79 10.78
C THR A 160 8.71 -11.25 10.84
N ALA A 161 9.16 -10.52 9.82
CA ALA A 161 10.47 -9.88 9.79
C ALA A 161 10.62 -8.88 10.94
N ILE A 162 9.63 -8.00 11.17
CA ILE A 162 9.65 -7.06 12.29
C ILE A 162 9.80 -7.80 13.63
N PHE A 163 9.03 -8.86 13.85
CA PHE A 163 9.16 -9.65 15.08
C PHE A 163 10.52 -10.32 15.21
N THR A 164 11.06 -10.91 14.14
CA THR A 164 12.41 -11.49 14.14
C THR A 164 13.46 -10.45 14.50
N LEU A 165 13.40 -9.25 13.90
CA LEU A 165 14.34 -8.16 14.18
C LEU A 165 14.27 -7.72 15.64
N LEU A 166 13.06 -7.54 16.19
CA LEU A 166 12.90 -7.18 17.61
C LEU A 166 13.44 -8.26 18.57
N ASN A 167 13.35 -9.54 18.19
CA ASN A 167 13.91 -10.63 19.00
C ASN A 167 15.44 -10.65 18.95
N ILE A 168 16.03 -10.43 17.76
CA ILE A 168 17.49 -10.31 17.61
C ILE A 168 18.01 -9.12 18.42
N GLU A 169 17.37 -7.96 18.28
CA GLU A 169 17.72 -6.74 19.01
C GLU A 169 17.59 -6.90 20.53
N ALA A 170 16.55 -7.61 21.00
CA ALA A 170 16.39 -7.91 22.43
C ALA A 170 17.49 -8.83 23.00
N GLY A 171 18.16 -9.61 22.16
CA GLY A 171 19.32 -10.42 22.54
C GLY A 171 20.63 -9.63 22.66
N GLN A 172 20.67 -8.38 22.19
CA GLN A 172 21.86 -7.54 22.24
C GLN A 172 22.01 -6.91 23.64
N GLN A 173 23.10 -7.24 24.35
CA GLN A 173 23.30 -6.86 25.76
C GLN A 173 23.70 -5.38 25.97
N ASP A 174 24.14 -4.69 24.92
CA ASP A 174 24.70 -3.33 25.00
C ASP A 174 23.73 -2.21 24.59
N LEU A 175 22.43 -2.51 24.41
CA LEU A 175 21.47 -1.53 23.91
C LEU A 175 21.07 -0.51 25.01
N PRO A 176 21.25 0.81 24.80
CA PRO A 176 20.72 1.80 25.73
C PRO A 176 19.18 1.72 25.77
N ILE A 177 18.61 1.78 26.97
CA ILE A 177 17.16 1.62 27.21
C ILE A 177 16.32 2.59 26.36
N GLY A 178 16.83 3.80 26.10
CA GLY A 178 16.14 4.79 25.27
C GLY A 178 15.91 4.33 23.83
N HIS A 179 16.94 3.78 23.17
CA HIS A 179 16.84 3.25 21.81
C HIS A 179 15.91 2.04 21.76
N PHE A 180 16.06 1.14 22.73
CA PHE A 180 15.22 -0.04 22.88
C PHE A 180 13.71 0.27 22.91
N LEU A 181 13.31 1.24 23.73
CA LEU A 181 11.91 1.63 23.86
C LEU A 181 11.40 2.35 22.60
N PHE A 182 12.24 3.19 22.01
CA PHE A 182 11.92 3.90 20.78
C PHE A 182 11.67 2.92 19.63
N ASP A 183 12.59 2.00 19.38
CA ASP A 183 12.53 1.05 18.26
C ASP A 183 11.33 0.10 18.38
N ARG A 184 11.00 -0.35 19.60
CA ARG A 184 9.78 -1.13 19.86
C ARG A 184 8.49 -0.36 19.64
N THR A 185 8.47 0.92 20.02
CA THR A 185 7.31 1.78 19.79
C THR A 185 7.09 2.01 18.30
N VAL A 186 8.18 2.26 17.56
CA VAL A 186 8.17 2.43 16.11
C VAL A 186 7.72 1.15 15.41
N ALA A 187 8.31 0.01 15.76
CA ALA A 187 7.94 -1.30 15.22
C ALA A 187 6.48 -1.68 15.55
N GLY A 188 6.02 -1.43 16.78
CA GLY A 188 4.64 -1.63 17.18
C GLY A 188 3.66 -0.78 16.36
N THR A 189 4.02 0.48 16.10
CA THR A 189 3.25 1.38 15.23
C THR A 189 3.24 0.90 13.78
N ALA A 190 4.36 0.35 13.29
CA ALA A 190 4.45 -0.20 11.94
C ALA A 190 3.54 -1.44 11.78
N VAL A 191 3.57 -2.37 12.73
CA VAL A 191 2.67 -3.54 12.75
C VAL A 191 1.20 -3.09 12.83
N ALA A 192 0.88 -2.15 13.72
CA ALA A 192 -0.47 -1.59 13.82
C ALA A 192 -0.92 -0.96 12.49
N THR A 193 -0.03 -0.24 11.81
CA THR A 193 -0.30 0.37 10.50
C THR A 193 -0.64 -0.69 9.45
N ILE A 194 0.17 -1.75 9.35
CA ILE A 194 -0.07 -2.87 8.42
C ILE A 194 -1.44 -3.51 8.72
N ILE A 195 -1.76 -3.72 10.00
CA ILE A 195 -3.03 -4.34 10.41
C ILE A 195 -4.23 -3.44 10.08
N LEU A 196 -4.15 -2.15 10.43
CA LEU A 196 -5.22 -1.18 10.19
C LEU A 196 -5.48 -0.97 8.70
N TYR A 197 -4.43 -0.87 7.89
CA TYR A 197 -4.55 -0.74 6.46
C TYR A 197 -5.14 -2.02 5.85
N ARG A 198 -4.60 -3.19 6.20
CA ARG A 198 -4.87 -4.42 5.44
C ARG A 198 -6.05 -5.23 5.94
N PHE A 199 -6.12 -5.49 7.24
CA PHE A 199 -7.06 -6.46 7.80
C PHE A 199 -8.36 -5.81 8.29
N VAL A 200 -8.35 -4.52 8.66
CA VAL A 200 -9.56 -3.84 9.15
C VAL A 200 -10.63 -3.61 8.07
N PRO A 201 -10.33 -3.16 6.84
CA PRO A 201 -11.35 -2.96 5.81
C PRO A 201 -12.19 -4.23 5.49
N PRO A 202 -11.62 -5.43 5.29
CA PRO A 202 -12.41 -6.63 5.05
C PRO A 202 -13.25 -7.02 6.27
N ILE A 203 -12.72 -6.90 7.49
CA ILE A 203 -13.46 -7.19 8.74
C ILE A 203 -14.69 -6.26 8.86
N ARG A 204 -14.52 -4.95 8.61
CA ARG A 204 -15.65 -3.99 8.64
C ARG A 204 -16.66 -4.24 7.53
N LYS A 205 -16.24 -4.71 6.36
CA LYS A 205 -17.14 -5.08 5.25
C LYS A 205 -17.96 -6.33 5.60
N ALA A 206 -17.33 -7.35 6.19
CA ALA A 206 -18.00 -8.55 6.67
C ALA A 206 -19.00 -8.25 7.80
N GLY A 207 -18.59 -7.46 8.81
CA GLY A 207 -19.46 -7.06 9.91
C GLY A 207 -20.70 -6.27 9.46
N ARG A 208 -20.55 -5.35 8.49
CA ARG A 208 -21.70 -4.63 7.90
C ARG A 208 -22.64 -5.54 7.13
N LYS A 209 -22.14 -6.53 6.39
CA LYS A 209 -22.98 -7.53 5.70
C LYS A 209 -23.78 -8.37 6.69
N LEU A 210 -23.16 -8.80 7.80
CA LEU A 210 -23.83 -9.55 8.86
C LEU A 210 -24.94 -8.72 9.53
N LEU A 211 -24.66 -7.45 9.85
CA LEU A 211 -25.65 -6.52 10.41
C LEU A 211 -26.79 -6.18 9.42
N ALA A 212 -26.52 -6.18 8.12
CA ALA A 212 -27.55 -5.98 7.10
C ALA A 212 -28.46 -7.22 6.95
N CYS A 213 -27.90 -8.43 7.08
CA CYS A 213 -28.69 -9.67 7.05
C CYS A 213 -29.46 -9.94 8.34
N SER A 214 -29.04 -9.36 9.47
CA SER A 214 -29.71 -9.51 10.77
C SER A 214 -30.79 -8.46 11.04
N ARG A 215 -30.97 -7.46 10.17
CA ARG A 215 -32.16 -6.61 10.21
C ARG A 215 -33.33 -7.42 9.63
N PRO A 216 -34.35 -7.78 10.44
CA PRO A 216 -35.56 -8.34 9.87
C PRO A 216 -36.13 -7.31 8.89
N VAL A 217 -36.44 -7.74 7.68
CA VAL A 217 -37.30 -7.00 6.77
C VAL A 217 -38.61 -6.82 7.53
N SER A 218 -38.82 -5.66 8.16
CA SER A 218 -40.09 -5.28 8.71
C SER A 218 -41.05 -5.13 7.54
N ARG A 219 -41.68 -6.25 7.19
CA ARG A 219 -42.95 -6.31 6.47
C ARG A 219 -44.02 -5.85 7.46
N SER A 220 -44.46 -4.62 7.28
CA SER A 220 -45.78 -4.11 7.65
C SER A 220 -45.96 -2.90 6.73
N ALA A 221 -46.82 -2.92 5.71
CA ALA A 221 -48.29 -2.97 5.82
C ALA A 221 -48.80 -1.85 6.73
N GLU A 222 -49.79 -1.09 6.23
CA GLU A 222 -50.32 0.21 6.71
C GLU A 222 -49.69 1.40 5.94
N GLU A 223 -50.37 2.12 5.04
CA GLU A 223 -51.80 2.24 4.66
C GLU A 223 -51.95 2.45 3.14
#